data_AF-A0A818ZK38-F1
#
_entry.id   AF-A0A818ZK38-F1
#
_cell.length_a   1.000
_cell.length_b   1.000
_cell.length_c   1.000
_cell.angle_alpha   90.00
_cell.angle_beta   90.00
_cell.angle_gamma   90.00
#
_symmetry.space_group_name_H-M   'P 1'
#
loop_
_entity.id
_entity.type
_entity.pdbx_description
1 polymer ?
#
loop_
_entity_poly.entity_id
_entity_poly.type
_entity_poly.pdbx_seq_one_letter_code
_entity_poly.pdbx_strand_id
1 'polypeptide(L)'
;MICAGGGEMSVLPDQCQKINWILVNYGAACVVDIAIDTTAELTTPFEHVHHILNPHVISWFELLEHLKLSGLQFKVVSIKEWLRMLLANPKNPAYTLASFFEKIFAEGNQMKFAKFRMEKTSRHTTMFKCCPPIDQKLIQHYLNY
;
A
#
# COMPACT_ATOMS: atom_id res chain seq x y z
N MET A 1 6.79 -5.02 -5.49
CA MET A 1 7.42 -5.77 -4.37
C MET A 1 6.54 -6.93 -3.88
N ILE A 2 5.25 -6.73 -3.54
CA ILE A 2 4.34 -7.85 -3.21
C ILE A 2 3.92 -8.65 -4.46
N CYS A 3 3.64 -7.98 -5.58
CA CYS A 3 3.19 -8.65 -6.81
C CYS A 3 4.26 -9.58 -7.42
N ALA A 4 5.53 -9.15 -7.42
CA ALA A 4 6.63 -9.96 -7.93
C ALA A 4 6.99 -11.13 -7.00
N GLY A 5 7.08 -10.89 -5.67
CA GLY A 5 7.40 -11.94 -4.69
C GLY A 5 6.29 -13.00 -4.54
N GLY A 6 5.03 -12.62 -4.74
CA GLY A 6 3.90 -13.56 -4.79
C GLY A 6 3.95 -14.48 -6.00
N GLY A 7 4.47 -14.01 -7.14
CA GLY A 7 4.70 -14.82 -8.33
C GLY A 7 5.73 -15.93 -8.12
N GLU A 8 6.82 -15.63 -7.41
CA GLU A 8 7.93 -16.59 -7.23
C GLU A 8 7.61 -17.74 -6.27
N MET A 9 6.86 -17.50 -5.18
CA MET A 9 6.45 -18.59 -4.27
C MET A 9 5.14 -19.25 -4.69
N SER A 10 4.39 -18.64 -5.62
CA SER A 10 3.02 -19.03 -5.96
C SER A 10 2.10 -19.15 -4.72
N VAL A 11 2.43 -18.46 -3.63
CA VAL A 11 1.64 -18.38 -2.40
C VAL A 11 1.59 -16.96 -1.87
N LEU A 12 0.41 -16.55 -1.39
CA LEU A 12 0.20 -15.28 -0.71
C LEU A 12 -0.49 -15.53 0.63
N PRO A 13 -0.16 -14.75 1.67
CA PRO A 13 -0.76 -14.91 2.98
C PRO A 13 -2.21 -14.41 2.97
N ASP A 14 -3.08 -15.06 3.72
CA ASP A 14 -4.39 -14.53 4.07
C ASP A 14 -4.22 -13.47 5.16
N GLN A 15 -4.73 -12.26 4.92
CA GLN A 15 -4.62 -11.15 5.87
C GLN A 15 -5.94 -10.41 5.97
N CYS A 16 -6.35 -10.08 7.19
CA CYS A 16 -7.56 -9.31 7.46
C CYS A 16 -7.26 -7.79 7.49
N GLN A 17 -6.47 -7.30 6.53
CA GLN A 17 -6.01 -5.91 6.53
C GLN A 17 -6.63 -5.09 5.39
N LYS A 18 -6.85 -3.81 5.67
CA LYS A 18 -7.20 -2.80 4.66
C LYS A 18 -5.93 -2.17 4.14
N ILE A 19 -5.92 -1.86 2.85
CA ILE A 19 -4.79 -1.27 2.14
C ILE A 19 -5.17 0.13 1.68
N ASN A 20 -4.30 1.09 1.95
CA ASN A 20 -4.39 2.44 1.41
C ASN A 20 -3.06 2.76 0.72
N TRP A 21 -3.01 2.55 -0.60
CA TRP A 21 -1.86 2.96 -1.40
C TRP A 21 -2.24 4.13 -2.29
N ILE A 22 -1.41 5.16 -2.27
CA ILE A 22 -1.49 6.30 -3.16
C ILE A 22 -0.46 6.17 -4.27
N LEU A 23 -0.89 6.44 -5.50
CA LEU A 23 0.00 6.47 -6.64
C LEU A 23 0.97 7.64 -6.54
N VAL A 24 2.23 7.38 -6.89
CA VAL A 24 3.35 8.31 -6.66
C VAL A 24 3.14 9.67 -7.33
N ASN A 25 2.59 9.70 -8.54
CA ASN A 25 2.31 10.92 -9.28
C ASN A 25 1.23 11.78 -8.60
N TYR A 26 0.18 11.17 -8.06
CA TYR A 26 -0.86 11.90 -7.32
C TYR A 26 -0.34 12.37 -5.96
N GLY A 27 0.43 11.53 -5.25
CA GLY A 27 1.08 11.91 -4.00
C GLY A 27 2.03 13.10 -4.19
N ALA A 28 2.88 13.05 -5.22
CA ALA A 28 3.81 14.13 -5.54
C ALA A 28 3.07 15.42 -5.93
N ALA A 29 2.03 15.33 -6.77
CA ALA A 29 1.23 16.50 -7.14
C ALA A 29 0.60 17.17 -5.91
N CYS A 30 0.06 16.39 -4.96
CA CYS A 30 -0.46 16.95 -3.71
C CYS A 30 0.62 17.72 -2.92
N VAL A 31 1.83 17.17 -2.82
CA VAL A 31 2.94 17.82 -2.11
C VAL A 31 3.30 19.16 -2.77
N VAL A 32 3.39 19.19 -4.10
CA VAL A 32 3.69 20.42 -4.85
C VAL A 32 2.60 21.46 -4.67
N ASP A 33 1.33 21.08 -4.81
CA ASP A 33 0.20 21.99 -4.61
C ASP A 33 0.20 22.60 -3.20
N ILE A 34 0.36 21.76 -2.17
CA ILE A 34 0.39 22.21 -0.77
C ILE A 34 1.57 23.15 -0.54
N ALA A 35 2.76 22.81 -1.06
CA ALA A 35 3.95 23.64 -0.89
C ALA A 35 3.75 25.02 -1.52
N ILE A 36 3.21 25.09 -2.75
CA ILE A 36 2.96 26.36 -3.44
C ILE A 36 1.93 27.19 -2.67
N ASP A 37 0.79 26.61 -2.30
CA ASP A 37 -0.30 27.34 -1.64
C ASP A 37 0.11 27.86 -0.26
N THR A 38 0.88 27.08 0.50
CA THR A 38 1.35 27.47 1.85
C THR A 38 2.54 28.44 1.84
N THR A 39 3.25 28.58 0.72
CA THR A 39 4.32 29.60 0.61
C THR A 39 3.78 31.04 0.68
N ALA A 40 2.50 31.27 0.42
CA ALA A 40 1.87 32.59 0.60
C ALA A 40 1.55 32.90 2.07
N GLU A 41 1.53 31.90 2.96
CA GLU A 41 1.10 32.00 4.36
C GLU A 41 2.27 32.20 5.34
N LEU A 42 3.48 32.50 4.84
CA LEU A 42 4.76 32.63 5.58
C LEU A 42 4.76 33.66 6.72
N THR A 43 3.69 34.44 6.92
CA THR A 43 3.59 35.45 7.97
C THR A 43 3.31 34.88 9.36
N THR A 44 3.03 33.59 9.51
CA THR A 44 2.82 32.94 10.82
C THR A 44 3.66 31.67 10.97
N PRO A 45 4.34 31.45 12.12
CA PRO A 45 5.28 30.35 12.33
C PRO A 45 4.57 29.03 12.67
N PHE A 46 3.56 28.64 11.89
CA PHE A 46 2.84 27.39 12.11
C PHE A 46 3.32 26.29 11.17
N GLU A 47 3.61 25.12 11.74
CA GLU A 47 3.93 23.93 10.97
C GLU A 47 2.65 23.37 10.33
N HIS A 48 2.67 23.19 9.01
CA HIS A 48 1.54 22.67 8.26
C HIS A 48 1.65 21.15 8.11
N VAL A 49 0.95 20.39 8.96
CA VAL A 49 0.83 18.92 8.80
C VAL A 49 -0.37 18.57 7.92
N HIS A 50 -0.17 17.70 6.93
CA HIS A 50 -1.19 17.23 5.98
C HIS A 50 -1.15 15.70 5.85
N HIS A 51 -2.32 15.07 5.71
CA HIS A 51 -2.41 13.64 5.38
C HIS A 51 -2.74 13.47 3.90
N ILE A 52 -1.89 12.77 3.16
CA ILE A 52 -2.05 12.52 1.72
C ILE A 52 -2.24 11.01 1.55
N LEU A 53 -3.48 10.59 1.31
CA LEU A 53 -3.90 9.18 1.22
C LEU A 53 -4.82 9.00 0.01
N ASN A 54 -4.91 7.76 -0.48
CA ASN A 54 -5.89 7.43 -1.50
C ASN A 54 -7.28 7.33 -0.86
N PRO A 55 -8.32 8.03 -1.36
CA PRO A 55 -9.67 7.89 -0.84
C PRO A 55 -10.26 6.49 -1.07
N HIS A 56 -9.72 5.73 -2.03
CA HIS A 56 -10.15 4.39 -2.37
C HIS A 56 -9.36 3.35 -1.57
N VAL A 57 -9.90 2.98 -0.40
CA VAL A 57 -9.37 1.90 0.43
C VAL A 57 -9.88 0.56 -0.13
N ILE A 58 -8.97 -0.41 -0.25
CA ILE A 58 -9.29 -1.77 -0.70
C ILE A 58 -8.98 -2.77 0.42
N SER A 59 -9.74 -3.85 0.51
CA SER A 59 -9.40 -4.97 1.38
C SER A 59 -8.28 -5.83 0.78
N TRP A 60 -7.55 -6.55 1.63
CA TRP A 60 -6.58 -7.52 1.15
C TRP A 60 -7.20 -8.57 0.22
N PHE A 61 -8.42 -9.03 0.51
CA PHE A 61 -9.15 -9.98 -0.32
C PHE A 61 -9.40 -9.46 -1.73
N GLU A 62 -9.95 -8.24 -1.86
CA GLU A 62 -10.20 -7.60 -3.17
C GLU A 62 -8.90 -7.41 -3.96
N LEU A 63 -7.78 -7.08 -3.29
CA LEU A 63 -6.47 -7.02 -3.94
C LEU A 63 -6.07 -8.38 -4.53
N LEU A 64 -6.23 -9.47 -3.76
CA LEU A 64 -5.93 -10.83 -4.24
C LEU A 64 -6.82 -11.21 -5.44
N GLU A 65 -8.08 -10.80 -5.46
CA GLU A 65 -8.96 -11.01 -6.62
C GLU A 65 -8.47 -10.27 -7.85
N HIS A 66 -8.12 -8.98 -7.72
CA HIS A 66 -7.57 -8.22 -8.84
C HIS A 66 -6.23 -8.78 -9.35
N LEU A 67 -5.37 -9.32 -8.47
CA LEU A 67 -4.14 -10.02 -8.88
C LEU A 67 -4.46 -11.28 -9.71
N LYS A 68 -5.42 -12.09 -9.28
CA LYS A 68 -5.87 -13.28 -10.04
C LYS A 68 -6.47 -12.91 -11.38
N LEU A 69 -7.33 -11.90 -11.42
CA LEU A 69 -7.92 -11.38 -12.66
C LEU A 69 -6.86 -10.80 -13.61
N SER A 70 -5.71 -10.38 -13.08
CA SER A 70 -4.56 -9.92 -13.86
C SER A 70 -3.67 -11.05 -14.37
N GLY A 71 -4.02 -12.31 -14.12
CA GLY A 71 -3.33 -13.49 -14.63
C GLY A 71 -2.35 -14.15 -13.65
N LEU A 72 -2.22 -13.64 -12.42
CA LEU A 72 -1.34 -14.28 -11.43
C LEU A 72 -1.98 -15.55 -10.87
N GLN A 73 -1.17 -16.60 -10.78
CA GLN A 73 -1.56 -17.88 -10.19
C GLN A 73 -0.87 -18.05 -8.85
N PHE A 74 -1.66 -18.15 -7.78
CA PHE A 74 -1.15 -18.39 -6.43
C PHE A 74 -2.22 -19.05 -5.55
N LYS A 75 -1.76 -19.72 -4.49
CA LYS A 75 -2.62 -20.19 -3.40
C LYS A 75 -2.63 -19.18 -2.26
N VAL A 76 -3.77 -19.04 -1.62
CA VAL A 76 -3.88 -18.25 -0.37
C VAL A 76 -3.68 -19.20 0.79
N VAL A 77 -2.73 -18.89 1.68
CA VAL A 77 -2.36 -19.74 2.83
C VAL A 77 -2.36 -18.91 4.12
N SER A 78 -2.32 -19.56 5.29
CA SER A 78 -2.21 -18.81 6.55
C SER A 78 -0.89 -18.03 6.62
N ILE A 79 -0.85 -16.94 7.39
CA ILE A 79 0.36 -16.14 7.59
C ILE A 79 1.52 -17.00 8.13
N LYS A 80 1.24 -17.91 9.08
CA LYS A 80 2.23 -18.83 9.66
C LYS A 80 2.83 -19.74 8.58
N GLU A 81 1.98 -20.28 7.71
CA GLU A 81 2.42 -21.14 6.61
C GLU A 81 3.22 -20.36 5.56
N TRP A 82 2.74 -19.18 5.18
CA TRP A 82 3.44 -18.30 4.25
C TRP A 82 4.85 -17.95 4.74
N LEU A 83 4.99 -17.59 6.03
CA LEU A 83 6.26 -17.23 6.64
C LEU A 83 7.22 -18.43 6.72
N ARG A 84 6.70 -19.62 7.05
CA ARG A 84 7.46 -20.88 7.01
C ARG A 84 8.01 -21.15 5.61
N MET A 85 7.18 -20.96 4.58
CA MET A 85 7.60 -21.14 3.19
C MET A 85 8.64 -20.09 2.75
N LEU A 86 8.48 -18.84 3.16
CA LEU A 86 9.44 -17.76 2.89
C LEU A 86 10.82 -18.08 3.49
N LEU A 87 10.87 -18.46 4.77
CA LEU A 87 12.10 -18.80 5.48
C LEU A 87 12.79 -20.06 4.93
N ALA A 88 12.02 -20.98 4.35
CA ALA A 88 12.57 -22.20 3.75
C ALA A 88 13.24 -21.96 2.38
N ASN A 89 13.08 -20.78 1.77
CA ASN A 89 13.64 -20.46 0.46
C ASN A 89 14.52 -19.20 0.48
N PRO A 90 15.81 -19.32 0.87
CA PRO A 90 16.74 -18.19 0.90
C PRO A 90 17.01 -17.52 -0.45
N LYS A 91 16.69 -18.17 -1.57
CA LYS A 91 16.83 -17.59 -2.91
C LYS A 91 15.71 -16.61 -3.24
N ASN A 92 14.60 -16.65 -2.50
CA ASN A 92 13.53 -15.69 -2.69
C ASN A 92 14.02 -14.28 -2.31
N PRO A 93 13.87 -13.26 -3.17
CA PRO A 93 14.23 -11.88 -2.85
C PRO A 93 13.59 -11.35 -1.56
N ALA A 94 12.36 -11.78 -1.26
CA ALA A 94 11.64 -11.41 -0.04
C ALA A 94 12.20 -12.08 1.24
N TYR A 95 13.10 -13.06 1.13
CA TYR A 95 13.76 -13.68 2.30
C TYR A 95 14.51 -12.63 3.13
N THR A 96 15.07 -11.62 2.47
CA THR A 96 15.75 -10.49 3.14
C THR A 96 14.84 -9.70 4.07
N LEU A 97 13.52 -9.76 3.85
CA LEU A 97 12.49 -9.12 4.66
C LEU A 97 11.84 -10.09 5.68
N ALA A 98 12.32 -11.33 5.80
CA ALA A 98 11.69 -12.34 6.64
C ALA A 98 11.62 -11.91 8.11
N SER A 99 12.69 -11.33 8.67
CA SER A 99 12.72 -10.83 10.05
C SER A 99 11.73 -9.67 10.30
N PHE A 100 11.48 -8.86 9.27
CA PHE A 100 10.46 -7.82 9.30
C PHE A 100 9.05 -8.43 9.35
N PHE A 101 8.79 -9.45 8.52
CA PHE A 101 7.50 -10.15 8.53
C PHE A 101 7.27 -10.94 9.82
N GLU A 102 8.29 -11.63 10.36
CA GLU A 102 8.23 -12.29 11.68
C GLU A 102 7.78 -11.32 12.77
N LYS A 103 8.36 -10.12 12.80
CA LYS A 103 8.02 -9.09 13.79
C LYS A 103 6.59 -8.56 13.62
N ILE A 104 6.16 -8.31 12.39
CA ILE A 104 4.81 -7.79 12.10
C ILE A 104 3.74 -8.83 12.42
N PHE A 105 3.99 -10.10 12.13
CA PHE A 105 3.03 -11.18 12.29
C PHE A 105 3.12 -11.94 13.60
N ALA A 106 4.02 -11.53 14.50
CA ALA A 106 4.10 -12.07 15.85
C ALA A 106 2.73 -11.97 16.56
N GLU A 107 2.39 -13.01 17.34
CA GLU A 107 1.12 -13.10 18.04
C GLU A 107 0.89 -11.88 18.94
N GLY A 108 -0.26 -11.21 18.76
CA GLY A 108 -0.60 -9.96 19.47
C GLY A 108 -0.41 -8.67 18.66
N ASN A 109 0.34 -8.69 17.55
CA ASN A 109 0.46 -7.53 16.65
C ASN A 109 -0.68 -7.50 15.62
N GLN A 110 -1.88 -7.08 16.05
CA GLN A 110 -2.85 -6.58 15.08
C GLN A 110 -2.36 -5.22 14.58
N MET A 111 -1.97 -5.12 13.30
CA MET A 111 -1.68 -3.82 12.67
C MET A 111 -2.94 -2.95 12.76
N LYS A 112 -2.93 -2.00 13.69
CA LYS A 112 -3.95 -0.97 13.80
C LYS A 112 -3.66 0.10 12.77
N PHE A 113 -4.42 0.11 11.69
CA PHE A 113 -4.38 1.21 10.74
C PHE A 113 -5.03 2.44 11.37
N ALA A 114 -4.26 3.50 11.55
CA ALA A 114 -4.78 4.78 11.98
C ALA A 114 -5.73 5.33 10.90
N LYS A 115 -6.89 5.82 11.34
CA LYS A 115 -7.80 6.57 10.46
C LYS A 115 -7.34 8.01 10.43
N PHE A 116 -6.89 8.45 9.27
CA PHE A 116 -6.44 9.82 9.07
C PHE A 116 -7.51 10.66 8.38
N ARG A 117 -7.55 11.92 8.78
CA ARG A 117 -8.47 12.95 8.29
C ARG A 117 -7.77 13.79 7.21
N MET A 118 -8.44 13.98 6.06
CA MET A 118 -7.88 14.67 4.88
C MET A 118 -8.57 16.01 4.57
N GLU A 119 -9.39 16.52 5.49
CA GLU A 119 -10.15 17.77 5.33
C GLU A 119 -9.22 18.97 5.20
N LYS A 120 -8.10 18.98 5.94
CA LYS A 120 -7.08 20.03 5.81
C LYS A 120 -6.39 19.97 4.45
N THR A 121 -5.97 18.78 4.01
CA THR A 121 -5.37 18.57 2.68
C THR A 121 -6.30 19.01 1.55
N SER A 122 -7.60 18.76 1.69
CA SER A 122 -8.63 19.14 0.71
C SER A 122 -8.76 20.64 0.46
N ARG A 123 -8.24 21.49 1.35
CA ARG A 123 -8.26 22.95 1.18
C ARG A 123 -7.21 23.43 0.19
N HIS A 124 -6.11 22.70 0.07
CA HIS A 124 -4.95 23.09 -0.74
C HIS A 124 -4.87 22.31 -2.06
N THR A 125 -5.38 21.07 -2.08
CA THR A 125 -5.32 20.23 -3.29
C THR A 125 -6.50 19.27 -3.38
N THR A 126 -6.89 18.95 -4.60
CA THR A 126 -7.86 17.88 -4.91
C THR A 126 -7.22 16.67 -5.59
N MET A 127 -5.90 16.69 -5.80
CA MET A 127 -5.19 15.67 -6.59
C MET A 127 -5.32 14.27 -5.97
N PHE A 128 -5.31 14.14 -4.64
CA PHE A 128 -5.52 12.84 -3.99
C PHE A 128 -6.91 12.26 -4.29
N LYS A 129 -7.93 13.10 -4.54
CA LYS A 129 -9.28 12.65 -4.93
C LYS A 129 -9.33 12.11 -6.35
N CYS A 130 -8.41 12.55 -7.20
CA CYS A 130 -8.27 12.06 -8.57
C CYS A 130 -7.42 10.78 -8.67
N CYS A 131 -6.80 10.34 -7.55
CA CYS A 131 -6.05 9.10 -7.52
C CYS A 131 -7.01 7.93 -7.79
N PRO A 132 -6.73 7.06 -8.78
CA PRO A 132 -7.61 5.94 -9.09
C PRO A 132 -7.62 4.89 -7.97
N PRO A 133 -8.67 4.04 -7.93
CA PRO A 133 -8.67 2.86 -7.08
C PRO A 133 -7.61 1.85 -7.52
N ILE A 134 -7.25 0.95 -6.61
CA ILE A 134 -6.36 -0.18 -6.91
C ILE A 134 -7.20 -1.29 -7.53
N ASP A 135 -7.31 -1.29 -8.85
CA ASP A 135 -8.11 -2.25 -9.61
C ASP A 135 -7.26 -3.16 -10.50
N GLN A 136 -7.91 -4.09 -11.22
CA GLN A 136 -7.25 -4.98 -12.18
C GLN A 136 -6.43 -4.21 -13.21
N LYS A 137 -6.93 -3.08 -13.72
CA LYS A 137 -6.25 -2.31 -14.77
C LYS A 137 -4.95 -1.72 -14.24
N LEU A 138 -4.96 -1.16 -13.04
CA LEU A 138 -3.76 -0.64 -12.40
C LEU A 138 -2.76 -1.77 -12.09
N ILE A 139 -3.23 -2.91 -11.61
CA ILE A 139 -2.37 -4.06 -11.34
C ILE A 139 -1.72 -4.57 -12.62
N GLN A 140 -2.48 -4.74 -13.70
CA GLN A 140 -1.93 -5.13 -15.01
C GLN A 140 -0.86 -4.16 -15.49
N HIS A 141 -1.06 -2.85 -15.30
CA HIS A 141 -0.05 -1.85 -15.62
C HIS A 141 1.25 -2.08 -14.84
N TYR A 142 1.17 -2.39 -13.54
CA TYR A 142 2.34 -2.67 -12.70
C TYR A 142 3.03 -4.02 -13.01
N LEU A 143 2.30 -4.99 -13.55
CA LEU A 143 2.87 -6.29 -13.93
C LEU A 143 3.58 -6.27 -15.28
N ASN A 144 3.19 -5.33 -16.15
CA ASN A 144 3.77 -5.15 -17.48
C ASN A 144 4.93 -4.15 -17.52
N TYR A 145 5.28 -3.57 -16.37
CA TYR A 145 6.35 -2.59 -16.19
C TYR A 145 7.66 -3.29 -15.83
#